data_AF-A0A4P7JL32-F1
#
_entry.id   AF-A0A4P7JL32-F1
#
_cell.length_a   1.000
_cell.length_b   1.000
_cell.length_c   1.000
_cell.angle_alpha   90.00
_cell.angle_beta   90.00
_cell.angle_gamma   90.00
#
_symmetry.space_group_name_H-M   'P 1'
#
loop_
_entity.id
_entity.type
_entity.pdbx_description
1 polymer ?
#
loop_
_entity_poly.entity_id
_entity_poly.type
_entity_poly.pdbx_seq_one_letter_code
_entity_poly.pdbx_strand_id
1 'polypeptide(L)'
;MPYLKTLILAAVLFIAGCGDPYVAKIEDQLPLVEKRLQQLSSALQNGEIRNANLINQYADKLATSNPDMNQLIDEFRKDATVQGPMYLALLQRLDTVKNQGTMFASDQVRYEELVNIYQAADKVLYSDALSDPLNVLADMSNGELPRVNAMSKSDELAANNAQDFGVGSQLVGNPSYGQWQTDNSGMSFWQWYGMYAMFSSLSDRVYYNRWGRNRGYSYYNDYGRSRYTSPRQYRKQQQVETRTRKSFTSKGQTFTSTYSKNRTGSSGLSRQSVSAQQSSKFRQSGSKSKYAKSNSKSKYASNSSFRNSRTKTTRSFRRGK
;
A
#
# COMPACT_ATOMS: atom_id res chain seq x y z
N MET A 1 -54.30 -28.34 15.83
CA MET A 1 -53.78 -27.00 16.18
C MET A 1 -52.48 -26.93 17.01
N PRO A 2 -51.87 -27.99 17.59
CA PRO A 2 -50.61 -27.85 18.34
C PRO A 2 -49.36 -27.79 17.43
N TYR A 3 -49.40 -28.45 16.27
CA TYR A 3 -48.28 -28.50 15.31
C TYR A 3 -48.01 -27.17 14.60
N LEU A 4 -49.02 -26.31 14.44
CA LEU A 4 -48.85 -24.98 13.84
C LEU A 4 -48.05 -24.06 14.76
N LYS A 5 -48.25 -24.18 16.09
CA LYS A 5 -47.53 -23.37 17.08
C LYS A 5 -46.07 -23.78 17.22
N THR A 6 -45.77 -25.08 17.17
CA THR A 6 -44.38 -25.57 17.18
C THR A 6 -43.64 -25.25 15.89
N LEU A 7 -44.31 -25.26 14.74
CA LEU A 7 -43.71 -24.91 13.45
C LEU A 7 -43.42 -23.40 13.33
N ILE A 8 -44.29 -22.54 13.89
CA ILE A 8 -44.04 -21.10 14.01
C ILE A 8 -42.89 -20.81 15.00
N LEU A 9 -42.84 -21.50 16.14
CA LEU A 9 -41.76 -21.32 17.12
C LEU A 9 -40.40 -21.75 16.54
N ALA A 10 -40.35 -22.86 15.80
CA ALA A 10 -39.15 -23.30 15.10
C ALA A 10 -38.74 -22.29 14.00
N ALA A 11 -39.70 -21.77 13.23
CA ALA A 11 -39.43 -20.75 12.22
C ALA A 11 -38.87 -19.44 12.83
N VAL A 12 -39.39 -18.99 13.97
CA VAL A 12 -38.89 -17.80 14.67
C VAL A 12 -37.47 -18.02 15.22
N LEU A 13 -37.16 -19.22 15.74
CA LEU A 13 -35.82 -19.58 16.19
C LEU A 13 -34.80 -19.67 15.04
N PHE A 14 -35.22 -20.11 13.85
CA PHE A 14 -34.35 -20.12 12.67
C PHE A 14 -34.10 -18.72 12.08
N ILE A 15 -35.02 -17.76 12.26
CA ILE A 15 -34.86 -16.38 11.79
C ILE A 15 -33.99 -15.56 12.75
N ALA A 16 -34.02 -15.84 14.05
CA ALA A 16 -33.20 -15.13 15.05
C ALA A 16 -31.69 -15.46 14.99
N GLY A 17 -31.29 -16.51 14.27
CA GLY A 17 -29.88 -16.92 14.11
C GLY A 17 -29.14 -16.30 12.92
N CYS A 18 -29.78 -15.41 12.15
CA CYS A 18 -29.23 -14.86 10.90
C CYS A 18 -28.61 -13.45 11.07
N GLY A 19 -27.97 -13.17 12.20
CA GLY A 19 -27.19 -11.94 12.39
C GLY A 19 -25.85 -12.00 11.64
N ASP A 20 -25.49 -10.95 10.91
CA ASP A 20 -24.18 -10.87 10.25
C ASP A 20 -23.06 -10.89 11.32
N PRO A 21 -22.17 -11.91 11.32
CA PRO A 21 -21.14 -12.06 12.34
C PRO A 21 -20.08 -10.95 12.33
N TYR A 22 -20.08 -10.07 11.32
CA TYR A 22 -19.18 -8.93 11.24
C TYR A 22 -19.69 -7.69 11.96
N VAL A 23 -21.00 -7.58 12.25
CA VAL A 23 -21.54 -6.40 12.96
C VAL A 23 -20.92 -6.27 14.35
N ALA A 24 -20.96 -7.32 15.16
CA ALA A 24 -20.33 -7.33 16.49
C ALA A 24 -18.81 -7.06 16.41
N LYS A 25 -18.13 -7.64 15.41
CA LYS A 25 -16.69 -7.40 15.21
C LYS A 25 -16.38 -5.96 14.85
N ILE A 26 -17.25 -5.30 14.10
CA ILE A 26 -17.11 -3.88 13.76
C ILE A 26 -17.26 -3.05 15.05
N GLU A 27 -18.29 -3.31 15.85
CA GLU A 27 -18.55 -2.62 17.11
C GLU A 27 -17.38 -2.75 18.09
N ASP A 28 -16.81 -3.95 18.23
CA ASP A 28 -15.64 -4.18 19.08
C ASP A 28 -14.36 -3.53 18.54
N GLN A 29 -14.15 -3.57 17.22
CA GLN A 29 -12.91 -3.11 16.60
C GLN A 29 -12.85 -1.58 16.49
N LEU A 30 -14.00 -0.91 16.37
CA LEU A 30 -14.09 0.54 16.18
C LEU A 30 -13.35 1.35 17.27
N PRO A 31 -13.61 1.18 18.59
CA PRO A 31 -12.91 1.96 19.61
C PRO A 31 -11.41 1.68 19.65
N LEU A 32 -10.97 0.47 19.27
CA LEU A 32 -9.54 0.14 19.17
C LEU A 32 -8.86 0.93 18.04
N VAL A 33 -9.53 1.08 16.89
CA VAL A 33 -9.02 1.87 15.76
C VAL A 33 -8.95 3.34 16.10
N GLU A 34 -9.99 3.89 16.75
CA GLU A 34 -10.01 5.28 17.21
C GLU A 34 -8.85 5.57 18.16
N LYS A 35 -8.68 4.73 19.19
CA LYS A 35 -7.56 4.84 20.12
C LYS A 35 -6.22 4.75 19.42
N ARG A 36 -6.07 3.85 18.44
CA ARG A 36 -4.82 3.71 17.67
C ARG A 36 -4.51 4.97 16.85
N LEU A 37 -5.51 5.59 16.22
CA LEU A 37 -5.33 6.84 15.49
C LEU A 37 -5.01 8.03 16.40
N GLN A 38 -5.59 8.08 17.61
CA GLN A 38 -5.20 9.06 18.63
C GLN A 38 -3.75 8.87 19.08
N GLN A 39 -3.32 7.62 19.30
CA GLN A 39 -1.93 7.30 19.61
C GLN A 39 -0.97 7.70 18.49
N LEU A 40 -1.34 7.49 17.23
CA LEU A 40 -0.55 7.95 16.09
C LEU A 40 -0.49 9.49 16.04
N SER A 41 -1.61 10.17 16.27
CA SER A 41 -1.68 11.63 16.35
C SER A 41 -0.70 12.18 17.39
N SER A 42 -0.76 11.63 18.62
CA SER A 42 0.13 12.02 19.71
C SER A 42 1.59 11.74 19.36
N ALA A 43 1.87 10.60 18.71
CA ALA A 43 3.23 10.26 18.29
C ALA A 43 3.79 11.21 17.22
N LEU A 44 2.95 11.68 16.30
CA LEU A 44 3.36 12.70 15.32
C LEU A 44 3.64 14.04 16.02
N GLN A 45 2.75 14.47 16.91
CA GLN A 45 2.90 15.73 17.65
C GLN A 45 4.11 15.73 18.59
N ASN A 46 4.41 14.59 19.21
CA ASN A 46 5.54 14.42 20.12
C ASN A 46 6.87 14.12 19.42
N GLY A 47 6.91 14.05 18.07
CA GLY A 47 8.14 13.71 17.34
C GLY A 47 8.63 12.28 17.58
N GLU A 48 7.73 11.33 17.84
CA GLU A 48 8.07 9.93 18.09
C GLU A 48 8.15 9.08 16.81
N ILE A 49 7.75 9.65 15.67
CA ILE A 49 7.79 8.98 14.36
C ILE A 49 9.10 9.32 13.65
N ARG A 50 10.04 8.37 13.61
CA ARG A 50 11.39 8.57 13.07
C ARG A 50 11.41 9.24 11.69
N ASN A 51 10.66 8.72 10.72
CA ASN A 51 10.68 9.27 9.36
C ASN A 51 9.95 10.62 9.27
N ALA A 52 9.03 10.94 10.17
CA ALA A 52 8.44 12.28 10.26
C ALA A 52 9.52 13.30 10.68
N ASN A 53 10.35 12.97 11.66
CA ASN A 53 11.47 13.84 12.06
C ASN A 53 12.46 14.04 10.92
N LEU A 54 12.77 12.98 10.16
CA LEU A 54 13.66 13.08 8.99
C LEU A 54 13.06 13.94 7.88
N ILE A 55 11.74 13.87 7.66
CA ILE A 55 11.05 14.75 6.70
C ILE A 55 11.29 16.22 7.07
N ASN A 56 11.13 16.60 8.35
CA ASN A 56 11.39 17.96 8.80
C ASN A 56 12.85 18.38 8.55
N GLN A 57 13.81 17.52 8.90
CA GLN A 57 15.24 17.80 8.70
C GLN A 57 15.60 17.96 7.22
N TYR A 58 15.06 17.10 6.36
CA TYR A 58 15.30 17.15 4.92
C TYR A 58 14.66 18.39 4.30
N ALA A 59 13.44 18.72 4.73
CA ALA A 59 12.74 19.92 4.33
C ALA A 59 13.50 21.19 4.74
N ASP A 60 14.07 21.26 5.94
CA ASP A 60 14.86 22.42 6.41
C ASP A 60 16.11 22.64 5.55
N LYS A 61 16.84 21.54 5.26
CA LYS A 61 18.02 21.61 4.40
C LYS A 61 17.65 22.07 2.99
N LEU A 62 16.61 21.46 2.41
CA LEU A 62 16.15 21.77 1.06
C LEU A 62 15.56 23.16 0.92
N ALA A 63 14.89 23.68 1.95
CA ALA A 63 14.32 25.03 1.90
C ALA A 63 15.43 26.09 1.80
N THR A 64 16.62 25.77 2.32
CA THR A 64 17.81 26.61 2.21
C THR A 64 18.51 26.43 0.85
N SER A 65 18.63 25.20 0.36
CA SER A 65 19.40 24.91 -0.86
C SER A 65 18.61 25.08 -2.16
N ASN A 66 17.28 24.93 -2.12
CA ASN A 66 16.38 24.97 -3.28
C ASN A 66 15.12 25.85 -3.02
N PRO A 67 15.26 27.17 -2.86
CA PRO A 67 14.16 28.06 -2.45
C PRO A 67 12.97 28.07 -3.42
N ASP A 68 13.20 27.85 -4.71
CA ASP A 68 12.16 27.79 -5.74
C ASP A 68 11.15 26.66 -5.52
N MET A 69 11.52 25.65 -4.71
CA MET A 69 10.69 24.50 -4.40
C MET A 69 10.05 24.58 -3.00
N ASN A 70 10.19 25.70 -2.29
CA ASN A 70 9.72 25.85 -0.90
C ASN A 70 8.25 25.49 -0.72
N GLN A 71 7.39 25.91 -1.65
CA GLN A 71 5.97 25.57 -1.59
C GLN A 71 5.76 24.05 -1.57
N LEU A 72 6.44 23.31 -2.44
CA LEU A 72 6.34 21.85 -2.49
C LEU A 72 7.01 21.19 -1.27
N ILE A 73 8.14 21.71 -0.81
CA ILE A 73 8.83 21.25 0.39
C ILE A 73 7.94 21.38 1.63
N ASP A 74 7.22 22.49 1.76
CA ASP A 74 6.30 22.73 2.87
C ASP A 74 5.07 21.81 2.83
N GLU A 75 4.62 21.40 1.65
CA GLU A 75 3.60 20.35 1.55
C GLU A 75 4.11 19.01 2.09
N PHE A 76 5.35 18.63 1.77
CA PHE A 76 5.95 17.42 2.34
C PHE A 76 6.21 17.54 3.84
N ARG A 77 6.52 18.73 4.34
CA ARG A 77 6.64 18.96 5.79
C ARG A 77 5.34 18.57 6.52
N LYS A 78 4.17 18.77 5.90
CA LYS A 78 2.89 18.34 6.49
C LYS A 78 2.80 16.84 6.68
N ASP A 79 3.44 16.01 5.84
CA ASP A 79 3.48 14.55 6.02
C ASP A 79 4.11 14.12 7.35
N ALA A 80 4.96 14.98 7.95
CA ALA A 80 5.53 14.76 9.28
C ALA A 80 4.54 15.05 10.43
N THR A 81 3.32 15.48 10.13
CA THR A 81 2.36 16.02 11.11
C THR A 81 0.96 15.43 10.93
N VAL A 82 0.02 15.83 11.79
CA VAL A 82 -1.39 15.45 11.69
C VAL A 82 -2.12 16.14 10.52
N GLN A 83 -1.45 17.08 9.84
CA GLN A 83 -1.94 17.73 8.64
C GLN A 83 -1.53 16.98 7.37
N GLY A 84 -0.76 15.90 7.50
CA GLY A 84 -0.28 15.10 6.38
C GLY A 84 -1.40 14.37 5.64
N PRO A 85 -1.37 14.33 4.30
CA PRO A 85 -2.42 13.69 3.49
C PRO A 85 -2.66 12.22 3.86
N MET A 86 -1.62 11.45 4.21
CA MET A 86 -1.79 10.05 4.63
C MET A 86 -2.57 9.92 5.95
N TYR A 87 -2.27 10.75 6.95
CA TYR A 87 -2.99 10.75 8.22
C TYR A 87 -4.44 11.22 8.05
N LEU A 88 -4.65 12.31 7.32
CA LEU A 88 -5.98 12.83 7.01
C LEU A 88 -6.83 11.80 6.25
N ALA A 89 -6.23 11.05 5.32
CA ALA A 89 -6.91 9.96 4.62
C ALA A 89 -7.35 8.84 5.58
N LEU A 90 -6.57 8.52 6.63
CA LEU A 90 -6.98 7.54 7.65
C LEU A 90 -8.18 8.03 8.46
N LEU A 91 -8.21 9.32 8.84
CA LEU A 91 -9.36 9.91 9.53
C LEU A 91 -10.63 9.86 8.66
N GLN A 92 -10.52 10.26 7.39
CA GLN A 92 -11.65 10.21 6.45
C GLN A 92 -12.17 8.78 6.26
N ARG A 93 -11.28 7.80 6.20
CA ARG A 93 -11.64 6.39 6.04
C ARG A 93 -12.35 5.85 7.29
N LEU A 94 -11.86 6.20 8.48
CA LEU A 94 -12.54 5.86 9.73
C LEU A 94 -13.93 6.49 9.78
N ASP A 95 -14.05 7.78 9.43
CA ASP A 95 -15.35 8.46 9.34
C ASP A 95 -16.32 7.76 8.40
N THR A 96 -15.84 7.34 7.22
CA THR A 96 -16.63 6.56 6.25
C THR A 96 -17.11 5.24 6.86
N VAL A 97 -16.26 4.52 7.60
CA VAL A 97 -16.66 3.29 8.28
C VAL A 97 -17.72 3.55 9.35
N LYS A 98 -17.61 4.65 10.11
CA LYS A 98 -18.56 5.00 11.17
C LYS A 98 -19.91 5.42 10.63
N ASN A 99 -19.88 6.37 9.70
CA ASN A 99 -21.06 7.17 9.34
C ASN A 99 -21.64 6.78 7.98
N GLN A 100 -20.93 5.99 7.17
CA GLN A 100 -21.32 5.66 5.79
C GLN A 100 -21.20 4.15 5.52
N GLY A 101 -21.70 3.32 6.45
CA GLY A 101 -21.64 1.85 6.34
C GLY A 101 -22.22 1.28 5.05
N THR A 102 -23.22 1.93 4.46
CA THR A 102 -23.86 1.53 3.19
C THR A 102 -22.94 1.69 1.96
N MET A 103 -21.81 2.41 2.08
CA MET A 103 -20.82 2.55 0.99
C MET A 103 -19.94 1.31 0.83
N PHE A 104 -19.98 0.39 1.79
CA PHE A 104 -19.27 -0.88 1.75
C PHE A 104 -20.13 -1.93 1.05
N ALA A 105 -19.47 -2.88 0.37
CA ALA A 105 -20.20 -3.92 -0.36
C ALA A 105 -20.81 -4.97 0.58
N SER A 106 -20.23 -5.10 1.78
CA SER A 106 -20.68 -5.97 2.86
C SER A 106 -20.03 -5.52 4.18
N ASP A 107 -20.58 -5.96 5.32
CA ASP A 107 -19.97 -5.72 6.62
C ASP A 107 -18.61 -6.39 6.77
N GLN A 108 -18.35 -7.49 6.06
CA GLN A 108 -17.00 -8.05 5.96
C GLN A 108 -16.00 -7.02 5.41
N VAL A 109 -16.32 -6.34 4.29
CA VAL A 109 -15.42 -5.34 3.69
C VAL A 109 -15.25 -4.14 4.61
N ARG A 110 -16.31 -3.77 5.34
CA ARG A 110 -16.28 -2.70 6.35
C ARG A 110 -15.37 -3.05 7.53
N TYR A 111 -15.47 -4.28 8.05
CA TYR A 111 -14.58 -4.80 9.08
C TYR A 111 -13.12 -4.88 8.60
N GLU A 112 -12.89 -5.40 7.39
CA GLU A 112 -11.54 -5.46 6.80
C GLU A 112 -10.92 -4.07 6.67
N GLU A 113 -11.72 -3.04 6.37
CA GLU A 113 -11.26 -1.66 6.35
C GLU A 113 -10.81 -1.17 7.74
N LEU A 114 -11.54 -1.49 8.82
CA LEU A 114 -11.07 -1.18 10.18
C LEU A 114 -9.73 -1.83 10.48
N VAL A 115 -9.55 -3.09 10.10
CA VAL A 115 -8.28 -3.79 10.30
C VAL A 115 -7.16 -3.12 9.50
N ASN A 116 -7.44 -2.68 8.27
CA ASN A 116 -6.46 -1.96 7.45
C ASN A 116 -6.08 -0.60 8.06
N ILE A 117 -7.05 0.17 8.56
CA ILE A 117 -6.81 1.45 9.24
C ILE A 117 -6.01 1.22 10.52
N TYR A 118 -6.37 0.23 11.33
CA TYR A 118 -5.66 -0.12 12.57
C TYR A 118 -4.19 -0.46 12.31
N GLN A 119 -3.90 -1.22 11.26
CA GLN A 119 -2.53 -1.55 10.85
C GLN A 119 -1.80 -0.35 10.26
N ALA A 120 -2.48 0.49 9.47
CA ALA A 120 -1.88 1.71 8.92
C ALA A 120 -1.52 2.72 10.02
N ALA A 121 -2.27 2.73 11.12
CA ALA A 121 -2.06 3.62 12.25
C ALA A 121 -0.97 3.13 13.23
N ASP A 122 -0.33 1.98 12.99
CA ASP A 122 0.81 1.53 13.78
C ASP A 122 2.03 2.43 13.53
N LYS A 123 2.70 2.89 14.59
CA LYS A 123 3.80 3.87 14.51
C LYS A 123 4.94 3.42 13.59
N VAL A 124 5.31 2.13 13.63
CA VAL A 124 6.42 1.60 12.83
C VAL A 124 6.00 1.51 11.37
N LEU A 125 4.80 0.98 11.12
CA LEU A 125 4.25 0.86 9.76
C LEU A 125 3.97 2.22 9.12
N TYR A 126 3.56 3.22 9.91
CA TYR A 126 3.37 4.59 9.47
C TYR A 126 4.71 5.28 9.18
N SER A 127 5.70 5.11 10.07
CA SER A 127 7.06 5.59 9.79
C SER A 127 7.58 5.00 8.49
N ASP A 128 7.43 3.69 8.27
CA ASP A 128 7.87 3.08 7.01
C ASP A 128 7.11 3.62 5.80
N ALA A 129 5.81 3.91 5.91
CA ALA A 129 5.04 4.52 4.82
C ALA A 129 5.51 5.92 4.46
N LEU A 130 5.95 6.70 5.46
CA LEU A 130 6.57 8.01 5.25
C LEU A 130 7.92 7.96 4.52
N SER A 131 8.49 6.77 4.26
CA SER A 131 9.70 6.70 3.44
C SER A 131 9.46 7.20 2.01
N ASP A 132 8.25 7.04 1.46
CA ASP A 132 7.96 7.51 0.11
C ASP A 132 8.07 9.03 -0.01
N PRO A 133 7.31 9.87 0.75
CA PRO A 133 7.49 11.33 0.71
C PRO A 133 8.88 11.78 1.18
N LEU A 134 9.49 11.09 2.14
CA LEU A 134 10.87 11.39 2.56
C LEU A 134 11.89 11.19 1.42
N ASN A 135 11.74 10.13 0.62
CA ASN A 135 12.62 9.85 -0.51
C ASN A 135 12.37 10.78 -1.69
N VAL A 136 11.18 11.40 -1.77
CA VAL A 136 10.94 12.49 -2.71
C VAL A 136 11.79 13.70 -2.34
N LEU A 137 11.81 14.10 -1.06
CA LEU A 137 12.72 15.15 -0.58
C LEU A 137 14.19 14.77 -0.83
N ALA A 138 14.57 13.52 -0.56
CA ALA A 138 15.91 13.04 -0.85
C ALA A 138 16.27 13.21 -2.34
N ASP A 139 15.37 12.85 -3.24
CA ASP A 139 15.59 13.00 -4.68
C ASP A 139 15.60 14.45 -5.15
N MET A 140 14.86 15.36 -4.49
CA MET A 140 14.92 16.81 -4.75
C MET A 140 16.27 17.43 -4.40
N SER A 141 17.07 16.75 -3.57
CA SER A 141 18.41 17.21 -3.19
C SER A 141 19.49 16.89 -4.21
N ASN A 142 19.14 16.28 -5.35
CA ASN A 142 20.09 15.85 -6.39
C ASN A 142 21.24 14.96 -5.86
N GLY A 143 20.97 14.15 -4.83
CA GLY A 143 21.91 13.19 -4.26
C GLY A 143 22.63 13.65 -2.99
N GLU A 144 22.39 14.87 -2.50
CA GLU A 144 22.97 15.34 -1.24
C GLU A 144 22.37 14.69 0.01
N LEU A 145 21.12 14.27 -0.06
CA LEU A 145 20.38 13.61 1.01
C LEU A 145 20.19 12.14 0.66
N PRO A 146 20.54 11.20 1.57
CA PRO A 146 20.39 9.79 1.30
C PRO A 146 18.91 9.39 1.36
N ARG A 147 18.53 8.46 0.49
CA ARG A 147 17.24 7.76 0.60
C ARG A 147 17.19 6.92 1.88
N VAL A 148 16.00 6.80 2.44
CA VAL A 148 15.71 6.11 3.71
C VAL A 148 14.70 5.00 3.46
N ASN A 149 14.92 3.84 4.09
CA ASN A 149 14.14 2.61 3.87
C ASN A 149 14.11 2.14 2.39
N ALA A 150 14.95 2.73 1.56
CA ALA A 150 15.09 2.47 0.14
C ALA A 150 16.57 2.49 -0.24
N MET A 151 16.95 1.75 -1.27
CA MET A 151 18.30 1.82 -1.82
C MET A 151 18.52 3.14 -2.58
N SER A 152 19.76 3.41 -2.98
CA SER A 152 20.06 4.61 -3.77
C SER A 152 19.24 4.65 -5.07
N LYS A 153 18.98 5.85 -5.60
CA LYS A 153 18.21 6.02 -6.84
C LYS A 153 18.82 5.24 -8.00
N SER A 154 20.13 5.32 -8.19
CA SER A 154 20.84 4.62 -9.26
C SER A 154 20.74 3.09 -9.13
N ASP A 155 20.93 2.57 -7.91
CA ASP A 155 20.88 1.12 -7.68
C ASP A 155 19.46 0.58 -7.86
N GLU A 156 18.45 1.34 -7.45
CA GLU A 156 17.04 0.98 -7.65
C GLU A 156 16.69 0.90 -9.14
N LEU A 157 17.12 1.89 -9.92
CA LEU A 157 16.89 1.91 -11.36
C LEU A 157 17.54 0.70 -12.04
N ALA A 158 18.79 0.40 -11.69
CA ALA A 158 19.51 -0.77 -12.21
C ALA A 158 18.86 -2.10 -11.78
N ALA A 159 18.54 -2.25 -10.50
CA ALA A 159 17.99 -3.50 -9.95
C ALA A 159 16.61 -3.86 -10.51
N ASN A 160 15.83 -2.86 -10.93
CA ASN A 160 14.47 -3.07 -11.43
C ASN A 160 14.34 -2.96 -12.95
N ASN A 161 15.43 -2.62 -13.67
CA ASN A 161 15.35 -2.12 -15.04
C ASN A 161 14.29 -1.01 -15.16
N ALA A 162 14.28 -0.13 -14.17
CA ALA A 162 13.28 0.92 -14.05
C ALA A 162 13.71 2.15 -14.84
N GLN A 163 12.71 2.93 -15.22
CA GLN A 163 12.89 4.24 -15.84
C GLN A 163 12.83 5.31 -14.76
N ASP A 164 13.66 6.33 -14.89
CA ASP A 164 13.51 7.54 -14.10
C ASP A 164 12.27 8.31 -14.58
N PHE A 165 11.24 8.36 -13.73
CA PHE A 165 10.03 9.16 -13.95
C PHE A 165 10.12 10.54 -13.29
N GLY A 166 11.31 10.93 -12.83
CA GLY A 166 11.54 12.16 -12.12
C GLY A 166 11.19 12.08 -10.64
N VAL A 167 11.29 13.24 -10.00
CA VAL A 167 10.97 13.45 -8.59
C VAL A 167 9.48 13.16 -8.36
N GLY A 168 9.15 12.49 -7.25
CA GLY A 168 7.75 12.17 -6.91
C GLY A 168 7.28 10.82 -7.46
N SER A 169 8.07 10.15 -8.30
CA SER A 169 7.70 8.86 -8.92
C SER A 169 7.31 7.76 -7.92
N GLN A 170 7.80 7.83 -6.68
CA GLN A 170 7.46 6.93 -5.58
C GLN A 170 6.01 7.09 -5.10
N LEU A 171 5.44 8.29 -5.22
CA LEU A 171 4.08 8.60 -4.78
C LEU A 171 3.02 8.24 -5.83
N VAL A 172 3.42 7.95 -7.06
CA VAL A 172 2.50 7.58 -8.12
C VAL A 172 1.71 6.33 -7.72
N GLY A 173 0.39 6.40 -7.89
CA GLY A 173 -0.53 5.35 -7.49
C GLY A 173 -1.04 5.45 -6.06
N ASN A 174 -0.42 6.27 -5.19
CA ASN A 174 -0.88 6.50 -3.82
C ASN A 174 -2.03 7.53 -3.80
N PRO A 175 -3.24 7.13 -3.39
CA PRO A 175 -4.42 7.98 -3.44
C PRO A 175 -4.39 9.16 -2.47
N SER A 176 -3.38 9.26 -1.61
CA SER A 176 -3.17 10.43 -0.75
C SER A 176 -2.61 11.63 -1.53
N TYR A 177 -1.96 11.39 -2.68
CA TYR A 177 -1.23 12.41 -3.44
C TYR A 177 -1.80 12.65 -4.84
N GLY A 178 -2.67 11.77 -5.32
CA GLY A 178 -3.26 11.90 -6.65
C GLY A 178 -4.20 10.75 -7.02
N GLN A 179 -4.53 10.69 -8.30
CA GLN A 179 -5.40 9.64 -8.83
C GLN A 179 -5.09 9.33 -10.30
N TRP A 180 -5.40 8.11 -10.70
CA TRP A 180 -5.43 7.75 -12.11
C TRP A 180 -6.65 8.38 -12.78
N GLN A 181 -6.42 9.12 -13.86
CA GLN A 181 -7.44 9.61 -14.78
C GLN A 181 -7.32 8.90 -16.12
N THR A 182 -8.41 8.79 -16.86
CA THR A 182 -8.44 8.24 -18.22
C THR A 182 -8.85 9.34 -19.18
N ASP A 183 -8.06 9.57 -20.23
CA ASP A 183 -8.39 10.55 -21.26
C ASP A 183 -9.32 9.96 -22.35
N ASN A 184 -9.70 10.80 -23.32
CA ASN A 184 -10.55 10.41 -24.45
C ASN A 184 -9.89 9.37 -25.37
N SER A 185 -8.56 9.21 -25.31
CA SER A 185 -7.83 8.18 -26.06
C SER A 185 -7.86 6.81 -25.37
N GLY A 186 -8.47 6.73 -24.17
CA GLY A 186 -8.52 5.53 -23.34
C GLY A 186 -7.21 5.24 -22.60
N MET A 187 -6.22 6.14 -22.68
CA MET A 187 -4.98 6.03 -21.92
C MET A 187 -5.19 6.57 -20.51
N SER A 188 -4.64 5.86 -19.52
CA SER A 188 -4.71 6.30 -18.13
C SER A 188 -3.40 6.94 -17.70
N PHE A 189 -3.48 8.11 -17.08
CA PHE A 189 -2.35 8.88 -16.60
C PHE A 189 -2.54 9.29 -15.14
N TRP A 190 -1.43 9.53 -14.45
CA TRP A 190 -1.44 9.98 -13.07
C TRP A 190 -1.70 11.48 -13.01
N GLN A 191 -2.66 11.87 -12.18
CA GLN A 191 -2.97 13.26 -11.90
C GLN A 191 -2.72 13.55 -10.42
N TRP A 192 -1.85 14.51 -10.16
CA TRP A 192 -1.55 15.01 -8.82
C TRP A 192 -2.71 15.83 -8.25
N TYR A 193 -2.88 15.80 -6.93
CA TYR A 193 -3.85 16.64 -6.23
C TYR A 193 -3.29 18.01 -5.88
N GLY A 194 -4.08 19.06 -6.13
CA GLY A 194 -3.89 20.41 -5.58
C GLY A 194 -2.43 20.86 -5.57
N MET A 195 -1.85 20.96 -4.37
CA MET A 195 -0.51 21.50 -4.15
C MET A 195 0.61 20.62 -4.74
N TYR A 196 0.37 19.33 -4.94
CA TYR A 196 1.29 18.42 -5.64
C TYR A 196 1.26 18.58 -7.17
N ALA A 197 0.37 19.43 -7.72
CA ALA A 197 0.32 19.68 -9.16
C ALA A 197 1.63 20.23 -9.73
N MET A 198 2.47 20.85 -8.89
CA MET A 198 3.84 21.28 -9.24
C MET A 198 4.71 20.13 -9.76
N PHE A 199 4.44 18.87 -9.40
CA PHE A 199 5.15 17.74 -10.01
C PHE A 199 4.95 17.62 -11.52
N SER A 200 3.86 18.18 -12.05
CA SER A 200 3.58 18.17 -13.48
C SER A 200 4.55 19.04 -14.28
N SER A 201 5.24 20.00 -13.64
CA SER A 201 6.32 20.77 -14.27
C SER A 201 7.70 20.16 -14.02
N LEU A 202 7.85 19.34 -12.97
CA LEU A 202 9.11 18.68 -12.61
C LEU A 202 9.32 17.34 -13.31
N SER A 203 8.26 16.75 -13.86
CA SER A 203 8.29 15.42 -14.45
C SER A 203 7.33 15.30 -15.62
N ASP A 204 7.68 14.44 -16.58
CA ASP A 204 6.78 14.09 -17.66
C ASP A 204 5.51 13.41 -17.15
N ARG A 205 4.43 13.54 -17.92
CA ARG A 205 3.17 12.86 -17.64
C ARG A 205 3.37 11.35 -17.48
N VAL A 206 2.98 10.83 -16.32
CA VAL A 206 3.17 9.42 -15.96
C VAL A 206 1.97 8.60 -16.40
N TYR A 207 2.15 7.76 -17.43
CA TYR A 207 1.12 6.85 -17.94
C TYR A 207 1.10 5.51 -17.21
N TYR A 208 -0.09 5.00 -16.92
CA TYR A 208 -0.32 3.83 -16.06
C TYR A 208 0.46 2.58 -16.50
N ASN A 209 0.42 2.26 -17.80
CA ASN A 209 1.08 1.06 -18.34
C ASN A 209 2.61 1.18 -18.35
N ARG A 210 3.14 2.34 -18.79
CA ARG A 210 4.58 2.63 -18.86
C ARG A 210 5.17 2.64 -17.45
N TRP A 211 4.55 3.39 -16.55
CA TRP A 211 4.95 3.42 -15.15
C TRP A 211 4.85 2.05 -14.49
N GLY A 212 3.73 1.33 -14.67
CA GLY A 212 3.57 0.03 -14.04
C GLY A 212 4.65 -0.99 -14.43
N ARG A 213 5.11 -0.95 -15.67
CA ARG A 213 6.19 -1.81 -16.18
C ARG A 213 7.57 -1.37 -15.69
N ASN A 214 7.83 -0.07 -15.70
CA ASN A 214 9.16 0.50 -15.51
C ASN A 214 9.34 1.24 -14.17
N ARG A 215 8.44 1.10 -13.19
CA ARG A 215 8.59 1.78 -11.89
C ARG A 215 9.69 1.18 -11.02
N GLY A 216 10.31 2.05 -10.24
CA GLY A 216 11.16 1.69 -9.09
C GLY A 216 10.34 1.27 -7.87
N TYR A 217 11.05 1.14 -6.74
CA TYR A 217 10.48 0.78 -5.46
C TYR A 217 9.69 1.95 -4.84
N SER A 218 8.60 1.61 -4.14
CA SER A 218 7.86 2.52 -3.29
C SER A 218 7.16 1.72 -2.20
N TYR A 219 7.23 2.17 -0.96
CA TYR A 219 6.57 1.50 0.15
C TYR A 219 5.08 1.26 -0.14
N TYR A 220 4.37 2.29 -0.62
CA TYR A 220 2.95 2.19 -0.90
C TYR A 220 2.65 1.06 -1.89
N ASN A 221 3.29 1.04 -3.07
CA ASN A 221 2.93 0.05 -4.09
C ASN A 221 3.38 -1.37 -3.74
N ASP A 222 4.47 -1.51 -2.99
CA ASP A 222 5.10 -2.80 -2.72
C ASP A 222 4.63 -3.43 -1.38
N TYR A 223 4.29 -2.62 -0.37
CA TYR A 223 3.95 -3.07 0.98
C TYR A 223 2.65 -2.44 1.54
N GLY A 224 2.36 -1.20 1.19
CA GLY A 224 1.35 -0.36 1.87
C GLY A 224 -0.04 -0.33 1.24
N ARG A 225 -0.20 -0.75 -0.02
CA ARG A 225 -1.39 -0.44 -0.83
C ARG A 225 -2.71 -0.83 -0.18
N SER A 226 -2.83 -2.03 0.38
CA SER A 226 -4.05 -2.49 1.06
C SER A 226 -4.39 -1.67 2.31
N ARG A 227 -3.37 -1.13 2.99
CA ARG A 227 -3.50 -0.38 4.24
C ARG A 227 -3.79 1.09 4.02
N TYR A 228 -3.28 1.68 2.94
CA TYR A 228 -3.39 3.11 2.62
C TYR A 228 -4.33 3.44 1.45
N THR A 229 -5.13 2.47 1.00
CA THR A 229 -6.16 2.68 -0.05
C THR A 229 -7.52 2.33 0.49
N SER A 230 -8.47 3.28 0.44
CA SER A 230 -9.86 2.96 0.80
C SER A 230 -10.47 1.93 -0.17
N PRO A 231 -11.48 1.14 0.25
CA PRO A 231 -12.14 0.16 -0.63
C PRO A 231 -12.69 0.79 -1.91
N ARG A 232 -13.21 2.02 -1.84
CA ARG A 232 -13.70 2.77 -3.01
C ARG A 232 -12.57 3.12 -3.98
N GLN A 233 -11.45 3.64 -3.48
CA GLN A 233 -10.27 3.94 -4.31
C GLN A 233 -9.66 2.67 -4.90
N TYR A 234 -9.63 1.59 -4.13
CA TYR A 234 -9.13 0.30 -4.58
C TYR A 234 -9.94 -0.20 -5.79
N ARG A 235 -11.27 -0.13 -5.72
CA ARG A 235 -12.15 -0.47 -6.86
C ARG A 235 -11.85 0.39 -8.10
N LYS A 236 -11.64 1.70 -7.93
CA LYS A 236 -11.24 2.59 -9.05
C LYS A 236 -9.92 2.15 -9.68
N GLN A 237 -8.91 1.82 -8.87
CA GLN A 237 -7.63 1.32 -9.39
C GLN A 237 -7.79 -0.02 -10.13
N GLN A 238 -8.63 -0.93 -9.62
CA GLN A 238 -8.95 -2.19 -10.33
C GLN A 238 -9.68 -1.96 -11.65
N GLN A 239 -10.53 -0.93 -11.74
CA GLN A 239 -11.19 -0.55 -12.99
C GLN A 239 -10.19 -0.06 -14.03
N VAL A 240 -9.24 0.79 -13.63
CA VAL A 240 -8.13 1.24 -14.50
C VAL A 240 -7.35 0.04 -15.01
N GLU A 241 -6.92 -0.85 -14.11
CA GLU A 241 -6.19 -2.07 -14.48
C GLU A 241 -6.99 -2.95 -15.45
N THR A 242 -8.29 -3.15 -15.20
CA THR A 242 -9.16 -3.99 -16.02
C THR A 242 -9.33 -3.40 -17.42
N ARG A 243 -9.51 -2.08 -17.53
CA ARG A 243 -9.60 -1.38 -18.82
C ARG A 243 -8.28 -1.46 -19.58
N THR A 244 -7.15 -1.20 -18.93
CA THR A 244 -5.83 -1.31 -19.56
C THR A 244 -5.57 -2.74 -20.02
N ARG A 245 -5.87 -3.75 -19.19
CA ARG A 245 -5.76 -5.16 -19.58
C ARG A 245 -6.56 -5.47 -20.84
N LYS A 246 -7.83 -5.04 -20.90
CA LYS A 246 -8.69 -5.24 -22.08
C LYS A 246 -8.10 -4.59 -23.33
N SER A 247 -7.59 -3.35 -23.23
CA SER A 247 -6.95 -2.64 -24.35
C SER A 247 -5.69 -3.33 -24.88
N PHE A 248 -4.89 -3.93 -23.98
CA PHE A 248 -3.73 -4.72 -24.38
C PHE A 248 -4.14 -6.03 -25.06
N THR A 249 -5.11 -6.75 -24.49
CA THR A 249 -5.62 -7.99 -25.07
C THR A 249 -6.23 -7.76 -26.45
N SER A 250 -6.99 -6.67 -26.66
CA SER A 250 -7.54 -6.34 -27.98
C SER A 250 -6.47 -5.99 -29.02
N LYS A 251 -5.28 -5.58 -28.59
CA LYS A 251 -4.12 -5.31 -29.45
C LYS A 251 -3.18 -6.51 -29.61
N GLY A 252 -3.55 -7.68 -29.07
CA GLY A 252 -2.68 -8.87 -29.06
C GLY A 252 -1.43 -8.73 -28.17
N GLN A 253 -1.39 -7.76 -27.26
CA GLN A 253 -0.24 -7.47 -26.42
C GLN A 253 -0.37 -8.09 -25.02
N THR A 254 0.78 -8.42 -24.41
CA THR A 254 0.82 -8.93 -23.03
C THR A 254 0.71 -7.79 -22.02
N PHE A 255 -0.27 -7.89 -21.11
CA PHE A 255 -0.44 -6.93 -20.02
C PHE A 255 0.28 -7.39 -18.75
N THR A 256 1.15 -6.53 -18.22
CA THR A 256 1.78 -6.74 -16.90
C THR A 256 1.11 -5.81 -15.90
N SER A 257 0.50 -6.37 -14.86
CA SER A 257 -0.16 -5.55 -13.83
C SER A 257 0.87 -4.80 -12.98
N THR A 258 0.63 -3.50 -12.82
CA THR A 258 1.42 -2.55 -12.03
C THR A 258 1.66 -2.99 -10.58
N TYR A 259 0.68 -3.70 -10.01
CA TYR A 259 0.66 -4.12 -8.61
C TYR A 259 0.95 -5.62 -8.44
N SER A 260 1.32 -6.33 -9.51
CA SER A 260 1.48 -7.78 -9.47
C SER A 260 2.79 -8.26 -8.83
N LYS A 261 3.81 -7.40 -8.74
CA LYS A 261 5.13 -7.74 -8.25
C LYS A 261 5.69 -6.64 -7.38
N ASN A 262 6.38 -7.05 -6.31
CA ASN A 262 7.20 -6.14 -5.54
C ASN A 262 8.47 -5.80 -6.34
N ARG A 263 8.94 -4.57 -6.20
CA ARG A 263 10.21 -4.10 -6.72
C ARG A 263 11.33 -4.31 -5.70
N THR A 264 12.53 -4.51 -6.21
CA THR A 264 13.75 -4.55 -5.39
C THR A 264 14.05 -3.13 -4.92
N GLY A 265 14.33 -2.93 -3.64
CA GLY A 265 14.66 -1.59 -3.16
C GLY A 265 14.40 -1.35 -1.69
N SER A 266 13.62 -2.18 -1.02
CA SER A 266 13.30 -2.05 0.41
C SER A 266 14.50 -2.36 1.34
N SER A 267 15.54 -1.53 1.32
CA SER A 267 16.67 -1.64 2.24
C SER A 267 16.39 -0.89 3.54
N GLY A 268 16.46 -1.56 4.68
CA GLY A 268 16.18 -0.95 5.99
C GLY A 268 14.70 -0.89 6.35
N LEU A 269 13.83 -1.56 5.58
CA LEU A 269 12.42 -1.68 5.92
C LEU A 269 12.21 -2.53 7.20
N SER A 270 11.25 -2.16 8.05
CA SER A 270 10.98 -2.92 9.27
C SER A 270 10.47 -4.34 8.97
N ARG A 271 10.78 -5.27 9.88
CA ARG A 271 10.26 -6.65 9.81
C ARG A 271 8.74 -6.69 9.88
N GLN A 272 8.16 -5.74 10.62
CA GLN A 272 6.72 -5.53 10.76
C GLN A 272 6.09 -5.28 9.39
N SER A 273 6.64 -4.37 8.59
CA SER A 273 6.16 -4.10 7.23
C SER A 273 6.22 -5.31 6.31
N VAL A 274 7.30 -6.09 6.37
CA VAL A 274 7.45 -7.33 5.59
C VAL A 274 6.40 -8.38 5.99
N SER A 275 6.20 -8.58 7.30
CA SER A 275 5.20 -9.53 7.81
C SER A 275 3.75 -9.09 7.53
N ALA A 276 3.45 -7.79 7.62
CA ALA A 276 2.14 -7.24 7.36
C ALA A 276 1.71 -7.47 5.90
N GLN A 277 2.66 -7.38 4.95
CA GLN A 277 2.38 -7.69 3.56
C GLN A 277 1.96 -9.16 3.37
N GLN A 278 2.64 -10.12 4.01
CA GLN A 278 2.31 -11.54 3.89
C GLN A 278 0.90 -11.86 4.43
N SER A 279 0.52 -11.21 5.54
CA SER A 279 -0.83 -11.37 6.11
C SER A 279 -1.95 -10.91 5.16
N SER A 280 -1.69 -9.87 4.35
CA SER A 280 -2.65 -9.37 3.36
C SER A 280 -2.80 -10.28 2.13
N LYS A 281 -1.74 -11.01 1.75
CA LYS A 281 -1.79 -12.00 0.64
C LYS A 281 -2.63 -13.23 1.01
N PHE A 282 -2.65 -13.61 2.29
CA PHE A 282 -3.53 -14.68 2.77
C PHE A 282 -5.01 -14.30 2.72
N ARG A 283 -5.35 -13.01 2.91
CA ARG A 283 -6.72 -12.48 2.77
C ARG A 283 -7.25 -12.55 1.33
N GLN A 284 -6.38 -12.43 0.31
CA GLN A 284 -6.77 -12.58 -1.10
C GLN A 284 -7.07 -14.04 -1.51
N SER A 285 -6.75 -15.03 -0.68
CA SER A 285 -7.05 -16.44 -0.97
C SER A 285 -8.50 -16.85 -0.63
N GLY A 286 -9.31 -15.94 -0.07
CA GLY A 286 -10.66 -16.23 0.43
C GLY A 286 -11.76 -16.45 -0.61
N SER A 287 -11.47 -16.41 -1.92
CA SER A 287 -12.49 -16.51 -2.97
C SER A 287 -12.12 -17.45 -4.12
N LYS A 288 -11.46 -18.58 -3.83
CA LYS A 288 -11.43 -19.73 -4.76
C LYS A 288 -12.37 -20.80 -4.24
N SER A 289 -13.46 -21.05 -4.98
CA SER A 289 -14.37 -22.15 -4.71
C SER A 289 -13.59 -23.47 -4.63
N LYS A 290 -14.00 -24.36 -3.72
CA LYS A 290 -13.39 -25.68 -3.50
C LYS A 290 -13.41 -26.60 -4.73
N TYR A 291 -14.02 -26.17 -5.83
CA TYR A 291 -14.16 -26.93 -7.08
C TYR A 291 -13.07 -26.67 -8.13
N ALA A 292 -12.18 -25.70 -7.93
CA ALA A 292 -11.08 -25.41 -8.88
C ALA A 292 -9.73 -26.04 -8.46
N LYS A 293 -9.75 -27.24 -7.87
CA LYS A 293 -8.55 -27.98 -7.46
C LYS A 293 -8.26 -29.13 -8.43
N SER A 294 -8.00 -28.78 -9.68
CA SER A 294 -7.46 -29.70 -10.68
C SER A 294 -6.57 -28.91 -11.64
N ASN A 295 -5.33 -29.38 -11.78
CA ASN A 295 -4.28 -28.90 -12.68
C ASN A 295 -3.63 -27.52 -12.44
N SER A 296 -2.54 -27.54 -11.67
CA SER A 296 -1.30 -26.86 -12.10
C SER A 296 -0.13 -27.38 -11.25
N LYS A 297 0.51 -28.43 -11.76
CA LYS A 297 1.79 -28.94 -11.29
C LYS A 297 2.87 -28.13 -12.01
N SER A 298 3.41 -27.09 -11.38
CA SER A 298 4.76 -26.61 -11.71
C SER A 298 5.42 -26.06 -10.44
N LYS A 299 6.28 -26.92 -9.87
CA LYS A 299 7.40 -26.48 -9.05
C LYS A 299 8.28 -25.57 -9.92
N TYR A 300 8.90 -24.56 -9.29
CA TYR A 300 9.86 -23.57 -9.80
C TYR A 300 9.31 -22.13 -9.75
N ALA A 301 9.17 -21.61 -8.52
CA ALA A 301 9.27 -20.18 -8.27
C ALA A 301 10.55 -19.95 -7.47
N SER A 302 11.51 -19.31 -8.12
CA SER A 302 12.83 -18.93 -7.62
C SER A 302 12.72 -18.05 -6.38
N ASN A 303 13.10 -18.60 -5.23
CA ASN A 303 13.42 -17.82 -4.04
C ASN A 303 14.87 -17.34 -4.21
N SER A 304 15.08 -16.13 -4.73
CA SER A 304 16.40 -15.51 -4.82
C SER A 304 16.81 -14.97 -3.45
N SER A 305 17.21 -15.86 -2.55
CA SER A 305 18.02 -15.48 -1.39
C SER A 305 19.49 -15.60 -1.79
N PHE A 306 20.15 -14.48 -2.03
CA PHE A 306 21.61 -14.43 -2.06
C PHE A 306 22.13 -14.74 -0.65
N ARG A 307 22.43 -16.01 -0.40
CA ARG A 307 23.32 -16.45 0.67
C ARG A 307 24.26 -17.50 0.08
N ASN A 308 25.42 -17.02 -0.36
CA ASN A 308 26.54 -17.85 -0.75
C ASN A 308 27.48 -17.99 0.46
N SER A 309 27.58 -19.18 1.02
CA SER A 309 28.87 -19.85 1.24
C SER A 309 28.63 -21.28 1.76
N ARG A 310 29.19 -22.22 1.01
CA ARG A 310 29.26 -23.65 1.33
C ARG A 310 30.52 -23.89 2.14
N THR A 311 30.42 -24.67 3.20
CA THR A 311 31.51 -25.52 3.70
C THR A 311 30.90 -26.81 4.24
N LYS A 312 30.82 -27.83 3.37
CA LYS A 312 30.56 -29.21 3.75
C LYS A 312 31.92 -29.89 3.91
N THR A 313 32.38 -30.03 5.15
CA THR A 313 33.57 -30.82 5.46
C THR A 313 33.16 -32.28 5.53
N THR A 314 33.65 -33.07 4.59
CA THR A 314 33.62 -34.53 4.58
C THR A 314 34.59 -35.08 5.64
N ARG A 315 34.12 -35.96 6.53
CA ARG A 315 34.99 -36.91 7.24
C ARG A 315 34.34 -38.28 7.26
N SER A 316 34.94 -39.17 6.48
CA SER A 316 34.78 -40.61 6.50
C SER A 316 35.49 -41.20 7.72
N PHE A 317 34.86 -42.16 8.39
CA PHE A 317 35.54 -43.11 9.26
C PHE A 317 35.09 -44.52 8.90
N ARG A 318 36.03 -45.31 8.39
CA ARG A 318 35.91 -46.75 8.12
C ARG A 318 36.87 -47.47 9.07
N ARG A 319 36.30 -48.20 10.03
CA ARG A 319 36.84 -49.34 10.80
C ARG A 319 35.59 -50.18 11.06
N GLY A 320 35.45 -51.44 10.74
CA GLY A 320 36.41 -52.52 10.54
C GLY A 320 35.71 -53.76 11.10
N LYS A 321 35.35 -54.69 10.23
CA LYS A 321 35.28 -56.14 10.41
C LYS A 321 35.27 -56.72 9.00
#